data_AF-A0A536A820-F1
#
_entry.id   AF-A0A536A820-F1
#
_cell.length_a   1.000
_cell.length_b   1.000
_cell.length_c   1.000
_cell.angle_alpha   90.00
_cell.angle_beta   90.00
_cell.angle_gamma   90.00
#
_symmetry.space_group_name_H-M   'P 1'
#
loop_
_entity.id
_entity.type
_entity.pdbx_description
1 polymer ?
#
loop_
_entity_poly.entity_id
_entity_poly.type
_entity_poly.pdbx_seq_one_letter_code
_entity_poly.pdbx_strand_id
1 'polypeptide(L)'
;MVTSLADRAELIAALADRRAALVREDEAAGAKDRARQLHDHVRAYVLPRVRALESPLLVVLLGPTGAGKSTLMNTLARASVSRTGVLRPTTREAVLLATDADAAILRRGPLAGIDAGRIVRAPATTASAGMAIVDAPDLDSVERANRVIADALVEAADLGIFVTSAIRYADRVPFDVVQRIAARGLPVLIVVNRMPADAS
;
A
#
# COMPACT_ATOMS: atom_id res chain seq x y z
N MET A 1 -25.51 25.90 -6.90
CA MET A 1 -25.02 25.03 -5.81
C MET A 1 -23.70 24.43 -6.26
N VAL A 2 -22.60 24.72 -5.56
CA VAL A 2 -21.32 24.07 -5.83
C VAL A 2 -21.37 22.70 -5.15
N THR A 3 -21.48 21.61 -5.92
CA THR A 3 -21.41 20.25 -5.37
C THR A 3 -20.06 20.01 -4.72
N SER A 4 -20.06 19.53 -3.48
CA SER A 4 -18.82 19.25 -2.75
C SER A 4 -18.05 18.09 -3.41
N LEU A 5 -16.75 17.98 -3.11
CA LEU A 5 -15.94 16.85 -3.60
C LEU A 5 -16.49 15.50 -3.11
N ALA A 6 -17.04 15.46 -1.90
CA ALA A 6 -17.72 14.29 -1.35
C ALA A 6 -18.96 13.92 -2.16
N ASP A 7 -19.82 14.89 -2.50
CA ASP A 7 -21.02 14.63 -3.30
C ASP A 7 -20.67 14.08 -4.69
N ARG A 8 -19.59 14.60 -5.30
CA ARG A 8 -19.10 14.11 -6.59
C ARG A 8 -18.55 12.69 -6.49
N ALA A 9 -17.84 12.36 -5.41
CA ALA A 9 -17.31 11.02 -5.19
C ALA A 9 -18.45 10.00 -4.99
N GLU A 10 -19.49 10.35 -4.24
CA GLU A 10 -20.70 9.52 -4.09
C GLU A 10 -21.43 9.31 -5.42
N LEU A 11 -21.54 10.37 -6.24
CA LEU A 11 -22.11 10.25 -7.59
C LEU A 11 -21.28 9.32 -8.48
N ILE A 12 -19.95 9.44 -8.47
CA ILE A 12 -19.07 8.55 -9.23
C ILE A 12 -19.22 7.10 -8.75
N ALA A 13 -19.34 6.87 -7.44
CA ALA A 13 -19.59 5.54 -6.87
C ALA A 13 -20.92 4.96 -7.37
N ALA A 14 -22.01 5.73 -7.33
CA ALA A 14 -23.31 5.30 -7.83
C ALA A 14 -23.28 4.98 -9.34
N LEU A 15 -22.55 5.77 -10.15
CA LEU A 15 -22.36 5.50 -11.58
C LEU A 15 -21.53 4.23 -11.82
N ALA A 16 -20.51 3.98 -11.01
CA ALA A 16 -19.68 2.79 -11.12
C ALA A 16 -20.46 1.51 -10.76
N ASP A 17 -21.28 1.54 -9.69
CA ASP A 17 -22.20 0.45 -9.34
C ASP A 17 -23.14 0.14 -10.51
N ARG A 18 -23.76 1.19 -11.06
CA ARG A 18 -24.71 1.05 -12.18
C ARG A 18 -24.02 0.51 -13.43
N ARG A 19 -22.79 0.93 -13.71
CA ARG A 19 -22.01 0.40 -14.83
C ARG A 19 -21.70 -1.07 -14.64
N ALA A 20 -21.26 -1.49 -13.45
CA ALA A 20 -20.97 -2.89 -13.15
C ALA A 20 -22.23 -3.77 -13.27
N ALA A 21 -23.39 -3.27 -12.88
CA ALA A 21 -24.67 -3.99 -12.98
C ALA A 21 -25.22 -4.08 -14.41
N LEU A 22 -24.93 -3.10 -15.27
CA LEU A 22 -25.47 -3.00 -16.63
C LEU A 22 -24.56 -3.55 -17.73
N VAL A 23 -23.39 -4.14 -17.40
CA VAL A 23 -22.52 -4.74 -18.42
C VAL A 23 -23.26 -5.89 -19.11
N ARG A 24 -23.46 -5.76 -20.42
CA ARG A 24 -24.13 -6.77 -21.23
C ARG A 24 -23.14 -7.81 -21.75
N GLU A 25 -23.63 -9.02 -22.04
CA GLU A 25 -22.79 -10.13 -22.54
C GLU A 25 -22.28 -9.90 -23.98
N ASP A 26 -22.96 -9.06 -24.75
CA ASP A 26 -22.60 -8.70 -26.14
C ASP A 26 -21.58 -7.55 -26.24
N GLU A 27 -21.07 -7.05 -25.11
CA GLU A 27 -20.04 -6.00 -25.10
C GLU A 27 -18.65 -6.53 -25.48
N ALA A 28 -17.75 -5.61 -25.84
CA ALA A 28 -16.36 -5.91 -26.16
C ALA A 28 -15.69 -6.74 -25.05
N ALA A 29 -14.83 -7.67 -25.45
CA ALA A 29 -14.06 -8.51 -24.53
C ALA A 29 -13.39 -7.66 -23.43
N GLY A 30 -13.52 -8.09 -22.18
CA GLY A 30 -12.98 -7.39 -21.00
C GLY A 30 -13.77 -6.15 -20.55
N ALA A 31 -14.94 -5.83 -21.14
CA ALA A 31 -15.80 -4.75 -20.64
C ALA A 31 -16.29 -5.01 -19.21
N LYS A 32 -16.61 -6.26 -18.89
CA LYS A 32 -17.03 -6.70 -17.56
C LYS A 32 -15.92 -6.53 -16.51
N ASP A 33 -14.70 -6.91 -16.87
CA ASP A 33 -13.56 -6.79 -15.96
C ASP A 33 -13.17 -5.34 -15.73
N ARG A 34 -13.19 -4.49 -16.77
CA ARG A 34 -12.95 -3.04 -16.62
C ARG A 34 -14.02 -2.37 -15.76
N ALA A 35 -15.29 -2.73 -15.93
CA ALA A 35 -16.38 -2.18 -15.13
C ALA A 35 -16.25 -2.57 -13.65
N ARG A 36 -15.91 -3.83 -13.37
CA ARG A 36 -15.61 -4.31 -12.02
C ARG A 36 -14.40 -3.60 -11.43
N GLN A 37 -13.29 -3.50 -12.17
CA GLN A 37 -12.09 -2.81 -11.70
C GLN A 37 -12.34 -1.34 -11.38
N LEU A 38 -13.13 -0.63 -12.19
CA LEU A 38 -13.52 0.75 -11.91
C LEU A 38 -14.39 0.83 -10.64
N HIS A 39 -15.41 -0.01 -10.53
CA HIS A 39 -16.27 -0.10 -9.35
C HIS A 39 -15.44 -0.32 -8.08
N ASP A 40 -14.59 -1.34 -8.10
CA ASP A 40 -13.75 -1.72 -6.97
C ASP A 40 -12.79 -0.59 -6.62
N HIS A 41 -12.18 0.06 -7.61
CA HIS A 41 -11.28 1.20 -7.36
C HIS A 41 -12.01 2.39 -6.74
N VAL A 42 -13.20 2.74 -7.23
CA VAL A 42 -13.97 3.86 -6.67
C VAL A 42 -14.39 3.57 -5.24
N ARG A 43 -14.85 2.35 -4.97
CA ARG A 43 -15.36 1.92 -3.66
C ARG A 43 -14.24 1.72 -2.63
N ALA A 44 -13.15 1.06 -3.02
CA ALA A 44 -12.07 0.68 -2.12
C ALA A 44 -11.03 1.80 -1.92
N TYR A 45 -10.90 2.74 -2.86
CA TYR A 45 -9.86 3.77 -2.80
C TYR A 45 -10.41 5.20 -2.83
N VAL A 46 -11.15 5.56 -3.88
CA VAL A 46 -11.53 6.97 -4.13
C VAL A 46 -12.47 7.47 -3.03
N LEU A 47 -13.51 6.72 -2.70
CA LEU A 47 -14.52 7.16 -1.73
C LEU A 47 -13.98 7.24 -0.30
N PRO A 48 -13.26 6.24 0.24
CA PRO A 48 -12.59 6.37 1.54
C PRO A 48 -11.64 7.57 1.59
N ARG A 49 -10.85 7.79 0.53
CA ARG A 49 -9.89 8.90 0.49
C ARG A 49 -10.55 10.27 0.51
N VAL A 50 -11.63 10.46 -0.24
CA VAL A 50 -12.39 11.72 -0.27
C VAL A 50 -13.06 12.01 1.08
N ARG A 51 -13.41 10.98 1.85
CA ARG A 51 -13.96 11.16 3.21
C ARG A 51 -12.88 11.55 4.24
N ALA A 52 -11.61 11.30 3.94
CA ALA A 52 -10.48 11.55 4.84
C ALA A 52 -9.45 12.53 4.23
N LEU A 53 -9.87 13.52 3.43
CA LEU A 53 -8.99 14.44 2.68
C LEU A 53 -7.88 15.07 3.54
N GLU A 54 -8.21 15.38 4.78
CA GLU A 54 -7.29 16.01 5.76
C GLU A 54 -6.22 15.05 6.30
N SER A 55 -6.38 13.73 6.11
CA SER A 55 -5.35 12.74 6.42
C SER A 55 -4.43 12.55 5.21
N PRO A 56 -3.11 12.44 5.38
CA PRO A 56 -2.21 12.06 4.30
C PRO A 56 -2.46 10.61 3.85
N LEU A 57 -2.16 10.34 2.58
CA LEU A 57 -2.23 9.00 1.99
C LEU A 57 -1.16 8.10 2.62
N LEU A 58 -1.54 7.02 3.30
CA LEU A 58 -0.61 6.04 3.86
C LEU A 58 -0.36 4.88 2.89
N VAL A 59 0.84 4.84 2.32
CA VAL A 59 1.31 3.79 1.43
C VAL A 59 2.21 2.83 2.19
N VAL A 60 1.96 1.52 2.11
CA VAL A 60 2.77 0.50 2.79
C VAL A 60 3.49 -0.37 1.78
N LEU A 61 4.81 -0.51 1.92
CA LEU A 61 5.61 -1.47 1.17
C LEU A 61 5.45 -2.87 1.77
N LEU A 62 4.98 -3.79 0.95
CA LEU A 62 4.66 -5.18 1.29
C LEU A 62 5.48 -6.12 0.41
N GLY A 63 5.65 -7.37 0.84
CA GLY A 63 6.44 -8.34 0.08
C GLY A 63 7.31 -9.24 0.95
N PRO A 64 7.83 -10.35 0.41
CA PRO A 64 8.64 -11.29 1.17
C PRO A 64 10.00 -10.71 1.56
N THR A 65 10.67 -11.39 2.49
CA THR A 65 12.06 -11.06 2.85
C THR A 65 12.96 -11.11 1.60
N GLY A 66 13.76 -10.06 1.40
CA GLY A 66 14.72 -9.98 0.30
C GLY A 66 14.13 -9.56 -1.05
N ALA A 67 12.84 -9.21 -1.14
CA ALA A 67 12.24 -8.65 -2.35
C ALA A 67 12.77 -7.24 -2.72
N GLY A 68 13.41 -6.55 -1.76
CA GLY A 68 14.00 -5.23 -1.97
C GLY A 68 13.14 -4.05 -1.51
N LYS A 69 12.14 -4.27 -0.64
CA LYS A 69 11.35 -3.18 -0.01
C LYS A 69 12.23 -2.11 0.64
N SER A 70 13.18 -2.52 1.47
CA SER A 70 14.12 -1.62 2.15
C SER A 70 15.05 -0.89 1.18
N THR A 71 15.45 -1.54 0.08
CA THR A 71 16.20 -0.88 -1.00
C THR A 71 15.35 0.19 -1.68
N LEU A 72 14.08 -0.13 -1.99
CA LEU A 72 13.14 0.84 -2.56
C LEU A 72 12.89 2.02 -1.61
N MET A 73 12.66 1.75 -0.32
CA MET A 73 12.52 2.78 0.70
C MET A 73 13.74 3.70 0.76
N ASN A 74 14.95 3.15 0.80
CA ASN A 74 16.18 3.95 0.84
C ASN A 74 16.34 4.83 -0.41
N THR A 75 16.01 4.29 -1.58
CA THR A 75 16.02 5.06 -2.83
C THR A 75 15.02 6.21 -2.79
N LEU A 76 13.80 5.97 -2.31
CA LEU A 76 12.76 6.99 -2.17
C LEU A 76 13.15 8.07 -1.13
N ALA A 77 13.72 7.65 0.00
CA ALA A 77 14.22 8.53 1.05
C ALA A 77 15.52 9.26 0.67
N ARG A 78 16.19 8.85 -0.43
CA ARG A 78 17.56 9.24 -0.81
C ARG A 78 18.54 9.15 0.37
N ALA A 79 18.32 8.18 1.25
CA ALA A 79 19.05 8.00 2.49
C ALA A 79 19.02 6.53 2.91
N SER A 80 20.07 6.06 3.59
CA SER A 80 20.13 4.70 4.14
C SER A 80 19.38 4.63 5.47
N VAL A 81 18.06 4.50 5.40
CA VAL A 81 17.13 4.57 6.56
C VAL A 81 16.60 3.20 6.98
N SER A 82 16.53 2.28 6.02
CA SER A 82 16.10 0.90 6.21
C SER A 82 17.27 -0.04 5.92
N ARG A 83 17.65 -0.88 6.89
CA ARG A 83 18.84 -1.75 6.76
C ARG A 83 18.60 -2.81 5.67
N THR A 84 19.42 -2.78 4.62
CA THR A 84 19.42 -3.81 3.56
C THR A 84 20.41 -4.92 3.92
N GLY A 85 19.96 -6.14 4.26
CA GLY A 85 20.88 -7.24 4.59
C GLY A 85 20.22 -8.61 4.84
N VAL A 86 20.98 -9.68 4.58
CA VAL A 86 20.59 -11.11 4.72
C VAL A 86 20.77 -11.64 6.15
N LEU A 87 21.61 -10.97 6.95
CA LEU A 87 21.85 -11.32 8.36
C LEU A 87 20.74 -10.74 9.23
N ARG A 88 20.03 -11.61 9.96
CA ARG A 88 19.03 -11.19 10.94
C ARG A 88 19.73 -10.62 12.16
N PRO A 89 19.35 -9.40 12.57
CA PRO A 89 18.95 -9.22 13.96
C PRO A 89 17.44 -8.97 14.02
N THR A 90 16.86 -9.62 15.01
CA THR A 90 15.47 -9.54 15.50
C THR A 90 15.03 -8.10 15.75
N THR A 91 13.72 -7.84 15.64
CA THR A 91 13.04 -6.51 15.64
C THR A 91 13.26 -5.64 14.40
N ARG A 92 12.52 -5.92 13.32
CA ARG A 92 12.34 -4.96 12.23
C ARG A 92 11.31 -3.91 12.70
N GLU A 93 11.79 -2.71 12.96
CA GLU A 93 10.96 -1.52 13.11
C GLU A 93 10.40 -1.12 11.73
N ALA A 94 9.21 -0.53 11.70
CA ALA A 94 8.68 0.03 10.47
C ALA A 94 9.36 1.38 10.20
N VAL A 95 9.73 1.65 8.95
CA VAL A 95 10.37 2.93 8.59
C VAL A 95 9.35 3.83 7.89
N LEU A 96 9.09 5.02 8.42
CA LEU A 96 8.12 5.99 7.92
C LEU A 96 8.83 7.16 7.23
N LEU A 97 8.58 7.34 5.93
CA LEU A 97 8.94 8.53 5.16
C LEU A 97 7.71 9.41 5.00
N ALA A 98 7.68 10.53 5.71
CA ALA A 98 6.60 11.52 5.69
C ALA A 98 7.11 12.88 6.16
N THR A 99 6.40 13.95 5.77
CA THR A 99 6.62 15.29 6.35
C THR A 99 6.34 15.26 7.86
N ASP A 100 6.87 16.22 8.63
CA ASP A 100 6.61 16.28 10.07
C ASP A 100 5.12 16.47 10.39
N ALA A 101 4.42 17.27 9.59
CA ALA A 101 2.98 17.51 9.74
C ALA A 101 2.17 16.24 9.47
N ASP A 102 2.45 15.56 8.35
CA ASP A 102 1.75 14.33 7.97
C ASP A 102 2.00 13.20 8.98
N ALA A 103 3.25 13.06 9.45
CA ALA A 103 3.59 12.08 10.47
C ALA A 103 2.81 12.33 11.77
N ALA A 104 2.62 13.58 12.18
CA ALA A 104 1.85 13.93 13.36
C ALA A 104 0.35 13.60 13.22
N ILE A 105 -0.24 13.84 12.04
CA ILE A 105 -1.63 13.48 11.74
C ILE A 105 -1.80 11.96 11.79
N LEU A 106 -0.91 11.21 11.11
CA LEU A 106 -0.94 9.76 11.10
C LEU A 106 -0.81 9.16 12.50
N ARG A 107 0.03 9.73 13.36
CA ARG A 107 0.17 9.30 14.76
C ARG A 107 -1.11 9.45 15.59
N ARG A 108 -1.93 10.45 15.29
CA ARG A 108 -3.19 10.70 15.99
C ARG A 108 -4.37 9.95 15.38
N GLY A 109 -4.20 9.42 14.17
CA GLY A 109 -5.21 8.69 13.43
C GLY A 109 -4.76 7.27 13.09
N PRO A 110 -4.53 6.93 11.80
CA PRO A 110 -4.31 5.54 11.35
C PRO A 110 -3.21 4.76 12.08
N LEU A 111 -2.16 5.44 12.57
CA LEU A 111 -1.03 4.81 13.26
C LEU A 111 -1.12 4.88 14.80
N ALA A 112 -2.23 5.39 15.37
CA ALA A 112 -2.36 5.58 16.81
C ALA A 112 -2.30 4.27 17.62
N GLY A 113 -2.73 3.16 17.01
CA GLY A 113 -2.68 1.83 17.63
C GLY A 113 -1.32 1.12 17.55
N ILE A 114 -0.33 1.73 16.90
CA ILE A 114 1.00 1.14 16.73
C ILE A 114 1.98 1.86 17.66
N ASP A 115 2.69 1.07 18.48
CA ASP A 115 3.72 1.57 19.38
C ASP A 115 4.70 2.51 18.66
N ALA A 116 4.87 3.71 19.21
CA ALA A 116 5.76 4.73 18.66
C ALA A 116 7.21 4.24 18.59
N GLY A 117 7.65 3.42 19.54
CA GLY A 117 8.98 2.81 19.55
C GLY A 117 9.20 1.79 18.42
N ARG A 118 8.12 1.38 17.73
CA ARG A 118 8.19 0.43 16.62
C ARG A 118 8.18 1.09 15.25
N ILE A 119 8.13 2.42 15.18
CA ILE A 119 8.17 3.16 13.93
C ILE A 119 9.28 4.22 13.96
N VAL A 120 10.27 4.02 13.11
CA VAL A 120 11.38 4.96 12.91
C VAL A 120 11.05 5.91 11.78
N ARG A 121 11.37 7.19 11.96
CA ARG A 121 11.19 8.19 10.89
C ARG A 121 12.44 8.29 10.03
N ALA A 122 12.25 8.19 8.72
CA ALA A 122 13.24 8.60 7.73
C ALA A 122 13.33 10.13 7.68
N PRO A 123 14.47 10.70 7.25
CA PRO A 123 14.56 12.13 6.97
C PRO A 123 13.50 12.56 5.96
N ALA A 124 12.80 13.66 6.26
CA ALA A 124 11.70 14.15 5.43
C ALA A 124 12.17 14.90 4.16
N THR A 125 13.46 14.85 3.81
CA THR A 125 14.08 15.64 2.73
C THR A 125 13.48 15.38 1.35
N THR A 126 12.95 14.17 1.13
CA THR A 126 12.26 13.77 -0.10
C THR A 126 10.78 13.48 0.10
N ALA A 127 10.26 13.70 1.30
CA ALA A 127 8.85 13.45 1.60
C ALA A 127 7.95 14.43 0.85
N SER A 128 6.85 13.92 0.31
CA SER A 128 5.81 14.74 -0.33
C SER A 128 4.69 15.02 0.67
N ALA A 129 4.26 16.27 0.77
CA ALA A 129 3.11 16.63 1.59
C ALA A 129 1.85 15.85 1.13
N GLY A 130 1.04 15.43 2.10
CA GLY A 130 -0.19 14.67 1.85
C GLY A 130 0.03 13.20 1.51
N MET A 131 1.26 12.68 1.63
CA MET A 131 1.60 11.28 1.43
C MET A 131 2.67 10.81 2.42
N ALA A 132 2.50 9.58 2.89
CA ALA A 132 3.46 8.87 3.71
C ALA A 132 3.74 7.49 3.12
N ILE A 133 4.99 7.07 3.17
CA ILE A 133 5.41 5.73 2.75
C ILE A 133 5.97 5.01 3.98
N VAL A 134 5.53 3.78 4.21
CA VAL A 134 6.03 2.94 5.30
C VAL A 134 6.65 1.65 4.75
N ASP A 135 7.89 1.37 5.11
CA ASP A 135 8.50 0.05 4.94
C ASP A 135 8.05 -0.82 6.12
N ALA A 136 7.13 -1.76 5.87
CA ALA A 136 6.62 -2.65 6.89
C ALA A 136 7.55 -3.84 7.11
N PRO A 137 7.58 -4.41 8.33
CA PRO A 137 8.16 -5.74 8.55
C PRO A 137 7.52 -6.78 7.62
N ASP A 138 8.24 -7.86 7.31
CA ASP A 138 7.72 -8.86 6.39
C ASP A 138 6.50 -9.58 6.96
N LEU A 139 5.46 -9.72 6.13
CA LEU A 139 4.22 -10.41 6.48
C LEU A 139 4.42 -11.91 6.75
N ASP A 140 5.51 -12.50 6.25
CA ASP A 140 5.93 -13.89 6.48
C ASP A 140 6.89 -14.05 7.67
N SER A 141 7.08 -13.00 8.48
CA SER A 141 8.00 -13.05 9.63
C SER A 141 7.60 -14.14 10.62
N VAL A 142 8.57 -14.92 11.10
CA VAL A 142 8.36 -15.91 12.17
C VAL A 142 8.15 -15.25 13.54
N GLU A 143 8.63 -14.01 13.71
CA GLU A 143 8.46 -13.23 14.94
C GLU A 143 7.03 -12.68 15.04
N ARG A 144 6.29 -13.08 16.07
CA ARG A 144 4.90 -12.65 16.28
C ARG A 144 4.77 -11.12 16.34
N ALA A 145 5.69 -10.45 17.03
CA ALA A 145 5.66 -8.99 17.17
C ALA A 145 5.75 -8.27 15.81
N ASN A 146 6.54 -8.79 14.87
CA ASN A 146 6.67 -8.19 13.54
C ASN A 146 5.41 -8.42 12.70
N ARG A 147 4.78 -9.60 12.79
CA ARG A 147 3.51 -9.87 12.11
C ARG A 147 2.39 -8.94 12.60
N VAL A 148 2.28 -8.73 13.90
CA VAL A 148 1.26 -7.83 14.48
C VAL A 148 1.39 -6.41 13.93
N ILE A 149 2.61 -5.89 13.81
CA ILE A 149 2.83 -4.55 13.23
C ILE A 149 2.56 -4.54 11.73
N ALA A 150 2.99 -5.57 11.00
CA ALA A 150 2.74 -5.65 9.56
C ALA A 150 1.24 -5.72 9.25
N ASP A 151 0.47 -6.52 10.00
CA ASP A 151 -0.99 -6.57 9.89
C ASP A 151 -1.62 -5.21 10.26
N ALA A 152 -1.21 -4.58 11.37
CA ALA A 152 -1.72 -3.26 11.77
C ALA A 152 -1.44 -2.17 10.71
N LEU A 153 -0.28 -2.22 10.06
CA LEU A 153 0.07 -1.31 8.97
C LEU A 153 -0.79 -1.57 7.73
N VAL A 154 -1.06 -2.85 7.40
CA VAL A 154 -1.96 -3.20 6.29
C VAL A 154 -3.38 -2.72 6.54
N GLU A 155 -3.89 -2.85 7.77
CA GLU A 155 -5.23 -2.36 8.15
C GLU A 155 -5.32 -0.83 8.14
N ALA A 156 -4.22 -0.13 8.43
CA ALA A 156 -4.16 1.33 8.41
C ALA A 156 -3.93 1.92 7.00
N ALA A 157 -3.46 1.13 6.05
CA ALA A 157 -3.01 1.60 4.74
C ALA A 157 -4.16 2.01 3.82
N ASP A 158 -3.91 3.02 2.99
CA ASP A 158 -4.76 3.37 1.86
C ASP A 158 -4.33 2.64 0.58
N LEU A 159 -3.05 2.26 0.48
CA LEU A 159 -2.46 1.57 -0.66
C LEU A 159 -1.32 0.64 -0.22
N GLY A 160 -1.33 -0.61 -0.69
CA GLY A 160 -0.21 -1.53 -0.59
C GLY A 160 0.65 -1.51 -1.87
N ILE A 161 1.97 -1.39 -1.75
CA ILE A 161 2.91 -1.68 -2.83
C ILE A 161 3.55 -3.03 -2.55
N PHE A 162 3.11 -4.07 -3.23
CA PHE A 162 3.68 -5.40 -3.11
C PHE A 162 4.92 -5.53 -3.98
N VAL A 163 6.09 -5.46 -3.35
CA VAL A 163 7.39 -5.65 -3.98
C VAL A 163 7.73 -7.14 -3.99
N THR A 164 7.99 -7.69 -5.17
CA THR A 164 8.48 -9.05 -5.37
C THR A 164 9.69 -9.04 -6.31
N SER A 165 10.32 -10.18 -6.56
CA SER A 165 11.39 -10.30 -7.56
C SER A 165 11.13 -11.42 -8.57
N ALA A 166 11.71 -11.29 -9.76
CA ALA A 166 11.61 -12.26 -10.85
C ALA A 166 12.21 -13.65 -10.53
N ILE A 167 12.85 -13.83 -9.37
CA ILE A 167 13.37 -15.14 -8.93
C ILE A 167 12.34 -15.88 -8.05
N ARG A 168 11.33 -15.18 -7.50
CA ARG A 168 10.28 -15.74 -6.63
C ARG A 168 8.86 -15.71 -7.21
N TYR A 169 8.68 -15.34 -8.49
CA TYR A 169 7.33 -15.29 -9.09
C TYR A 169 6.66 -16.68 -9.17
N ALA A 170 7.45 -17.75 -9.17
CA ALA A 170 6.99 -19.13 -9.22
C ALA A 170 6.69 -19.73 -7.83
N ASP A 171 7.01 -19.02 -6.74
CA ASP A 171 6.66 -19.47 -5.39
C ASP A 171 5.20 -19.11 -5.09
N ARG A 172 4.44 -20.08 -4.58
CA ARG A 172 3.02 -19.92 -4.24
C ARG A 172 2.77 -19.00 -3.03
N VAL A 173 3.76 -18.89 -2.14
CA VAL A 173 3.68 -18.15 -0.87
C VAL A 173 3.46 -16.63 -1.04
N PRO A 174 4.16 -15.93 -1.96
CA PRO A 174 3.86 -14.54 -2.32
C PRO A 174 2.40 -14.29 -2.71
N PHE A 175 1.79 -15.22 -3.45
CA PHE A 175 0.40 -15.08 -3.90
C PHE A 175 -0.61 -15.17 -2.77
N ASP A 176 -0.38 -16.04 -1.79
CA ASP A 176 -1.27 -16.15 -0.61
C ASP A 176 -1.25 -14.85 0.22
N VAL A 177 -0.09 -14.17 0.29
CA VAL A 177 0.04 -12.86 0.96
C VAL A 177 -0.78 -11.80 0.22
N VAL A 178 -0.63 -11.72 -1.11
CA VAL A 178 -1.38 -10.76 -1.94
C VAL A 178 -2.89 -11.03 -1.86
N GLN A 179 -3.31 -12.30 -1.90
CA GLN A 179 -4.73 -12.66 -1.77
C GLN A 179 -5.29 -12.28 -0.40
N ARG A 180 -4.53 -12.46 0.69
CA ARG A 180 -4.96 -12.01 2.03
C ARG A 180 -5.12 -10.49 2.11
N ILE A 181 -4.22 -9.73 1.48
CA ILE A 181 -4.31 -8.27 1.41
C ILE A 181 -5.52 -7.85 0.57
N ALA A 182 -5.72 -8.48 -0.60
CA ALA A 182 -6.84 -8.19 -1.49
C ALA A 182 -8.20 -8.54 -0.85
N ALA A 183 -8.28 -9.63 -0.08
CA ALA A 183 -9.49 -10.01 0.66
C ALA A 183 -9.90 -8.98 1.73
N ARG A 184 -8.95 -8.16 2.21
CA ARG A 184 -9.21 -7.04 3.12
C ARG A 184 -9.65 -5.76 2.39
N GLY A 185 -9.70 -5.77 1.05
CA GLY A 185 -10.08 -4.61 0.25
C GLY A 185 -9.01 -3.54 0.12
N LEU A 186 -7.78 -3.77 0.60
CA LEU A 186 -6.66 -2.84 0.39
C LEU A 186 -6.29 -2.82 -1.10
N PRO A 187 -6.32 -1.66 -1.79
CA PRO A 187 -5.78 -1.54 -3.14
C PRO A 187 -4.30 -1.92 -3.16
N VAL A 188 -3.87 -2.74 -4.12
CA VAL A 188 -2.47 -3.19 -4.24
C VAL A 188 -1.89 -2.87 -5.61
N LEU A 189 -0.72 -2.23 -5.62
CA LEU A 189 0.16 -2.12 -6.77
C LEU A 189 1.27 -3.18 -6.66
N ILE A 190 1.53 -3.93 -7.74
CA ILE A 190 2.60 -4.94 -7.75
C ILE A 190 3.84 -4.36 -8.43
N VAL A 191 4.99 -4.44 -7.76
CA VAL A 191 6.30 -4.05 -8.28
C VAL A 191 7.18 -5.28 -8.38
N VAL A 192 7.54 -5.67 -9.61
CA VAL A 192 8.50 -6.74 -9.86
C VAL A 192 9.90 -6.13 -9.96
N ASN A 193 10.68 -6.32 -8.90
CA ASN A 193 12.04 -5.82 -8.76
C ASN A 193 13.06 -6.80 -9.36
N ARG A 194 14.26 -6.29 -9.66
CA ARG A 194 15.38 -7.05 -10.24
C ARG A 194 14.99 -7.77 -11.54
N MET A 195 14.23 -7.10 -12.38
CA MET A 195 14.04 -7.56 -13.75
C MET A 195 15.41 -7.61 -14.43
N PRO A 196 15.74 -8.70 -15.15
CA PRO A 196 16.91 -8.71 -16.01
C PRO A 196 16.85 -7.48 -16.93
N ALA A 197 17.99 -6.83 -17.18
CA ALA A 197 18.08 -5.93 -18.33
C ALA A 197 17.82 -6.81 -19.56
N ASP A 198 16.86 -6.42 -20.39
CA ASP A 198 16.27 -7.25 -21.43
C ASP A 198 17.31 -8.07 -22.20
N ALA A 199 17.08 -9.39 -22.31
CA ALA A 199 17.59 -10.17 -23.42
C ALA A 199 16.90 -9.60 -24.67
N SER A 200 17.61 -8.69 -25.35
CA SER A 200 17.21 -8.12 -26.63
C SER A 200 17.24 -9.18 -27.72
#